data_AF-B4JZD6-F1
#
_entry.id   AF-B4JZD6-F1
#
_cell.length_a   1.000
_cell.length_b   1.000
_cell.length_c   1.000
_cell.angle_alpha   90.00
_cell.angle_beta   90.00
_cell.angle_gamma   90.00
#
_symmetry.space_group_name_H-M   'P 1'
#
loop_
_entity.id
_entity.type
_entity.pdbx_description
1 polymer ?
#
loop_
_entity_poly.entity_id
_entity_poly.type
_entity_poly.pdbx_seq_one_letter_code
_entity_poly.pdbx_strand_id
1 'polypeptide(L)'
;MQFLERFRKGLKNEFQKQHFGFEYSHVHLFYKSLWQKNEVSTAYLLYRWIWAILCLAVYITCIALQLCDGIFFIYMTNWGFGLITVTMLMGAVHVTCWHYDIRNVRSLVQESGQKGRTTTCSLKIYWWLYNMSLLMALIISTVYWVFLNGRMNKPARFPVISIITHALNSACMMIDFLIVAFPLRLLHMVQTMCLAIAFFLFTLIYHISGGTDEFGNPYVYPILDWHNPIRCLVTFVGIFLMIICFWTLLFGAHKLKQVFNRAFSIVWTPQSVGLI
;
A
#
# COMPACT_ATOMS: atom_id res chain seq x y z
N MET A 1 17.49 25.21 19.33
CA MET A 1 16.09 25.39 19.78
C MET A 1 15.10 25.57 18.62
N GLN A 2 15.33 26.47 17.66
CA GLN A 2 14.40 26.76 16.56
C GLN A 2 14.06 25.56 15.63
N PHE A 3 15.01 24.66 15.37
CA PHE A 3 14.78 23.44 14.57
C PHE A 3 13.79 22.49 15.25
N LEU A 4 13.97 22.23 16.54
CA LEU A 4 13.11 21.36 17.35
C LEU A 4 11.68 21.91 17.42
N GLU A 5 11.50 23.22 17.55
CA GLU A 5 10.18 23.86 17.53
C GLU A 5 9.50 23.74 16.17
N ARG A 6 10.22 23.95 15.06
CA ARG A 6 9.70 23.77 13.69
C ARG A 6 9.30 22.31 13.46
N PHE A 7 10.14 21.36 13.88
CA PHE A 7 9.85 19.93 13.81
C PHE A 7 8.59 19.57 14.60
N ARG A 8 8.50 20.02 15.87
CA ARG A 8 7.34 19.76 16.74
C ARG A 8 6.06 20.36 16.18
N LYS A 9 6.13 21.58 15.62
CA LYS A 9 4.98 22.23 14.97
C LYS A 9 4.55 21.45 13.71
N GLY A 10 5.51 21.03 12.89
CA GLY A 10 5.25 20.18 11.72
C GLY A 10 4.58 18.87 12.09
N LEU A 11 5.09 18.18 13.12
CA LEU A 11 4.50 16.94 13.60
C LEU A 11 3.08 17.15 14.15
N LYS A 12 2.84 18.19 14.95
CA LYS A 12 1.49 18.53 15.44
C LYS A 12 0.49 18.76 14.31
N ASN A 13 0.93 19.33 13.19
CA ASN A 13 0.06 19.55 12.03
C ASN A 13 -0.41 18.23 11.40
N GLU A 14 0.43 17.20 11.38
CA GLU A 14 0.08 15.88 10.81
C GLU A 14 -1.05 15.17 11.60
N PHE A 15 -1.26 15.53 12.87
CA PHE A 15 -2.30 14.97 13.74
C PHE A 15 -3.61 15.77 13.74
N GLN A 16 -3.77 16.76 12.85
CA GLN A 16 -5.04 17.50 12.74
C GLN A 16 -6.13 16.63 12.13
N LYS A 17 -7.37 16.79 12.61
CA LYS A 17 -8.55 15.98 12.21
C LYS A 17 -8.75 15.91 10.69
N GLN A 18 -8.43 16.97 9.96
CA GLN A 18 -8.52 17.02 8.49
C GLN A 18 -7.66 15.95 7.79
N HIS A 19 -6.57 15.48 8.42
CA HIS A 19 -5.68 14.46 7.87
C HIS A 19 -6.21 13.02 8.01
N PHE A 20 -7.37 12.82 8.64
CA PHE A 20 -8.13 11.56 8.49
C PHE A 20 -8.82 11.45 7.13
N GLY A 21 -9.19 12.59 6.54
CA GLY A 21 -9.89 12.63 5.26
C GLY A 21 -8.95 12.43 4.07
N PHE A 22 -9.52 12.37 2.87
CA PHE A 22 -8.78 12.18 1.63
C PHE A 22 -8.72 13.44 0.75
N GLU A 23 -9.06 14.60 1.30
CA GLU A 23 -8.95 15.86 0.55
C GLU A 23 -7.50 16.29 0.41
N TYR A 24 -7.04 16.55 -0.80
CA TYR A 24 -5.69 16.98 -1.09
C TYR A 24 -5.65 18.01 -2.23
N SER A 25 -4.87 19.07 -2.04
CA SER A 25 -4.80 20.20 -2.99
C SER A 25 -3.97 19.88 -4.23
N HIS A 26 -2.89 19.10 -4.10
CA HIS A 26 -1.99 18.78 -5.21
C HIS A 26 -2.38 17.45 -5.89
N VAL A 27 -3.60 17.41 -6.43
CA VAL A 27 -4.22 16.20 -7.01
C VAL A 27 -3.40 15.61 -8.17
N HIS A 28 -2.69 16.45 -8.93
CA HIS A 28 -1.83 16.01 -10.03
C HIS A 28 -0.77 14.99 -9.59
N LEU A 29 -0.33 14.99 -8.33
CA LEU A 29 0.66 14.04 -7.82
C LEU A 29 0.19 12.57 -7.86
N PHE A 30 -1.12 12.30 -7.85
CA PHE A 30 -1.63 10.93 -7.97
C PHE A 30 -1.45 10.34 -9.37
N TYR A 31 -1.23 11.18 -10.38
CA TYR A 31 -1.03 10.77 -11.76
C TYR A 31 0.44 10.76 -12.18
N LYS A 32 1.34 11.21 -11.29
CA LYS A 32 2.73 11.49 -11.62
C LYS A 32 3.70 10.62 -10.81
N SER A 33 4.81 10.25 -11.45
CA SER A 33 6.01 9.81 -10.73
C SER A 33 6.56 10.99 -9.92
N LEU A 34 7.18 10.70 -8.79
CA LEU A 34 7.92 11.71 -8.04
C LEU A 34 9.07 12.28 -8.87
N TRP A 35 9.69 11.46 -9.69
CA TRP A 35 10.95 11.77 -10.40
C TRP A 35 10.75 12.36 -11.78
N GLN A 36 9.51 12.46 -12.27
CA GLN A 36 9.25 13.01 -13.60
C GLN A 36 9.16 14.54 -13.57
N LYS A 37 9.83 15.19 -14.53
CA LYS A 37 9.82 16.65 -14.68
C LYS A 37 8.65 17.12 -15.55
N ASN A 38 8.41 16.43 -16.66
CA ASN A 38 7.36 16.77 -17.60
C ASN A 38 5.97 16.48 -17.04
N GLU A 39 4.95 17.05 -17.66
CA GLU A 39 3.55 16.79 -17.30
C GLU A 39 3.15 15.34 -17.54
N VAL A 40 3.68 14.73 -18.61
CA VAL A 40 3.48 13.33 -18.95
C VAL A 40 4.81 12.61 -19.14
N SER A 41 4.82 11.30 -18.91
CA SER A 41 5.98 10.44 -19.15
C SER A 41 5.52 9.09 -19.68
N THR A 42 5.97 8.74 -20.89
CA THR A 42 5.71 7.42 -21.50
C THR A 42 6.39 6.32 -20.72
N ALA A 43 7.60 6.58 -20.20
CA ALA A 43 8.32 5.62 -19.36
C ALA A 43 7.55 5.27 -18.08
N TYR A 44 6.95 6.27 -17.42
CA TYR A 44 6.12 6.02 -16.23
C TYR A 44 4.79 5.32 -16.56
N LEU A 45 4.18 5.64 -17.71
CA LEU A 45 3.00 4.95 -18.19
C LEU A 45 3.30 3.45 -18.44
N LEU A 46 4.39 3.14 -19.15
CA LEU A 46 4.84 1.77 -19.39
C LEU A 46 5.13 1.05 -18.07
N TYR A 47 5.82 1.71 -17.13
CA TYR A 47 6.06 1.19 -15.79
C TYR A 47 4.76 0.75 -15.12
N ARG A 48 3.72 1.60 -15.10
CA ARG A 48 2.43 1.25 -14.47
C ARG A 48 1.74 0.06 -15.12
N TRP A 49 1.74 -0.03 -16.45
CA TRP A 49 1.15 -1.17 -17.15
C TRP A 49 1.92 -2.48 -16.96
N ILE A 50 3.25 -2.43 -16.94
CA ILE A 50 4.09 -3.61 -16.64
C ILE A 50 3.74 -4.16 -15.25
N TRP A 51 3.68 -3.29 -14.23
CA TRP A 51 3.28 -3.69 -12.88
C TRP A 51 1.86 -4.24 -12.81
N ALA A 52 0.90 -3.57 -13.46
CA ALA A 52 -0.49 -4.01 -13.48
C ALA A 52 -0.67 -5.39 -14.12
N ILE A 53 -0.04 -5.62 -15.28
CA ILE A 53 -0.10 -6.90 -15.99
C ILE A 53 0.60 -8.00 -15.19
N LEU A 54 1.77 -7.72 -14.61
CA LEU A 54 2.51 -8.70 -13.81
C LEU A 54 1.70 -9.12 -12.57
N CYS A 55 1.16 -8.16 -11.81
CA CYS A 55 0.33 -8.47 -10.65
C CYS A 55 -0.94 -9.22 -11.05
N LEU A 56 -1.59 -8.83 -12.15
CA LEU A 56 -2.77 -9.53 -12.64
C LEU A 56 -2.47 -10.98 -13.04
N ALA A 57 -1.38 -11.20 -13.78
CA ALA A 57 -0.95 -12.54 -14.17
C ALA A 57 -0.69 -13.43 -12.95
N VAL A 58 0.09 -12.93 -11.98
CA VAL A 58 0.35 -13.67 -10.73
C VAL A 58 -0.94 -13.96 -9.97
N TYR A 59 -1.86 -13.00 -9.87
CA TYR A 59 -3.10 -13.20 -9.14
C TYR A 59 -4.01 -14.24 -9.81
N ILE A 60 -4.11 -14.22 -11.16
CA ILE A 60 -4.81 -15.25 -11.93
C ILE A 60 -4.17 -16.62 -11.68
N THR A 61 -2.83 -16.71 -11.69
CA THR A 61 -2.12 -17.96 -11.37
C THR A 61 -2.41 -18.42 -9.94
N CYS A 62 -2.45 -17.51 -8.95
CA CYS A 62 -2.79 -17.87 -7.58
C CYS A 62 -4.20 -18.43 -7.49
N ILE A 63 -5.20 -17.80 -8.13
CA ILE A 63 -6.57 -18.32 -8.20
C ILE A 63 -6.59 -19.71 -8.86
N ALA A 64 -5.96 -19.84 -10.03
CA ALA A 64 -5.96 -21.10 -10.78
C ALA A 64 -5.34 -22.28 -10.00
N LEU A 65 -4.31 -22.01 -9.18
CA LEU A 65 -3.59 -23.03 -8.43
C LEU A 65 -4.16 -23.29 -7.02
N GLN A 66 -4.80 -22.29 -6.39
CA GLN A 66 -5.09 -22.30 -4.95
C GLN A 66 -6.57 -22.12 -4.60
N LEU A 67 -7.48 -21.99 -5.57
CA LEU A 67 -8.91 -21.72 -5.29
C LEU A 67 -9.50 -22.69 -4.24
N CYS A 68 -9.19 -23.99 -4.40
CA CYS A 68 -9.45 -25.09 -3.46
C CYS A 68 -10.78 -24.94 -2.68
N ASP A 69 -11.91 -25.12 -3.35
CA ASP A 69 -13.27 -25.00 -2.79
C ASP A 69 -13.53 -23.73 -1.97
N GLY A 70 -12.86 -22.63 -2.33
CA GLY A 70 -12.99 -21.33 -1.67
C GLY A 70 -12.03 -21.10 -0.50
N ILE A 71 -11.21 -22.09 -0.12
CA ILE A 71 -10.15 -21.94 0.91
C ILE A 71 -9.18 -20.82 0.51
N PHE A 72 -9.01 -20.52 -0.78
CA PHE A 72 -8.27 -19.34 -1.21
C PHE A 72 -8.66 -18.06 -0.47
N PHE A 73 -9.95 -17.87 -0.20
CA PHE A 73 -10.47 -16.64 0.38
C PHE A 73 -10.28 -16.55 1.90
N ILE A 74 -9.74 -17.55 2.59
CA ILE A 74 -9.48 -17.44 4.03
C ILE A 74 -8.13 -16.78 4.34
N TYR A 75 -7.19 -16.82 3.38
CA TYR A 75 -5.83 -16.36 3.61
C TYR A 75 -5.65 -14.87 3.36
N MET A 76 -5.07 -14.18 4.35
CA MET A 76 -4.72 -12.77 4.28
C MET A 76 -3.76 -12.45 3.12
N THR A 77 -2.85 -13.37 2.81
CA THR A 77 -1.93 -13.23 1.67
C THR A 77 -2.69 -13.00 0.36
N ASN A 78 -3.77 -13.76 0.13
CA ASN A 78 -4.56 -13.69 -1.08
C ASN A 78 -5.37 -12.39 -1.15
N TRP A 79 -5.91 -11.92 -0.02
CA TRP A 79 -6.56 -10.62 0.09
C TRP A 79 -5.58 -9.49 -0.22
N GLY A 80 -4.40 -9.52 0.40
CA GLY A 80 -3.36 -8.52 0.20
C GLY A 80 -2.88 -8.46 -1.24
N PHE A 81 -2.63 -9.61 -1.86
CA PHE A 81 -2.20 -9.65 -3.26
C PHE A 81 -3.31 -9.22 -4.23
N GLY A 82 -4.57 -9.59 -3.96
CA GLY A 82 -5.72 -9.08 -4.71
C GLY A 82 -5.84 -7.56 -4.64
N LEU A 83 -5.67 -6.97 -3.45
CA LEU A 83 -5.64 -5.52 -3.26
C LEU A 83 -4.49 -4.86 -4.04
N ILE A 84 -3.29 -5.45 -4.03
CA ILE A 84 -2.16 -4.96 -4.84
C ILE A 84 -2.54 -4.97 -6.33
N THR A 85 -3.11 -6.05 -6.84
CA THR A 85 -3.52 -6.17 -8.25
C THR A 85 -4.52 -5.10 -8.64
N VAL A 86 -5.59 -4.90 -7.85
CA VAL A 86 -6.59 -3.86 -8.10
C VAL A 86 -5.94 -2.47 -8.07
N THR A 87 -5.06 -2.21 -7.10
CA THR A 87 -4.33 -0.95 -6.96
C THR A 87 -3.45 -0.67 -8.18
N MET A 88 -2.70 -1.65 -8.67
CA MET A 88 -1.84 -1.48 -9.84
C MET A 88 -2.64 -1.22 -11.12
N LEU A 89 -3.75 -1.93 -11.31
CA LEU A 89 -4.67 -1.69 -12.43
C LEU A 89 -5.27 -0.28 -12.38
N MET A 90 -5.76 0.15 -11.21
CA MET A 90 -6.25 1.51 -11.03
C MET A 90 -5.18 2.57 -11.30
N GLY A 91 -3.94 2.33 -10.87
CA GLY A 91 -2.80 3.19 -11.18
C GLY A 91 -2.52 3.31 -12.67
N ALA A 92 -2.50 2.20 -13.39
CA ALA A 92 -2.32 2.17 -14.84
C ALA A 92 -3.44 2.92 -15.57
N VAL A 93 -4.70 2.71 -15.17
CA VAL A 93 -5.85 3.43 -15.74
C VAL A 93 -5.76 4.93 -15.47
N HIS A 94 -5.50 5.34 -14.23
CA HIS A 94 -5.38 6.75 -13.88
C HIS A 94 -4.25 7.45 -14.64
N VAL A 95 -3.07 6.84 -14.73
CA VAL A 95 -1.94 7.41 -15.47
C VAL A 95 -2.21 7.43 -16.97
N THR A 96 -2.89 6.43 -17.54
CA THR A 96 -3.35 6.45 -18.95
C THR A 96 -4.29 7.62 -19.21
N CYS A 97 -5.31 7.82 -18.37
CA CYS A 97 -6.24 8.93 -18.51
C CYS A 97 -5.55 10.29 -18.43
N TRP A 98 -4.56 10.43 -17.55
CA TRP A 98 -3.75 11.65 -17.46
C TRP A 98 -2.84 11.85 -18.68
N HIS A 99 -2.22 10.77 -19.16
CA HIS A 99 -1.25 10.82 -20.25
C HIS A 99 -1.89 11.30 -21.56
N TYR A 100 -3.03 10.70 -21.92
CA TYR A 100 -3.79 11.02 -23.13
C TYR A 100 -4.90 12.06 -22.93
N ASP A 101 -4.98 12.66 -21.73
CA ASP A 101 -6.04 13.59 -21.33
C ASP A 101 -7.47 13.07 -21.61
N ILE A 102 -7.67 11.77 -21.39
CA ILE A 102 -8.97 11.11 -21.61
C ILE A 102 -9.99 11.76 -20.68
N ARG A 103 -11.15 12.14 -21.23
CA ARG A 103 -12.21 12.87 -20.51
C ARG A 103 -11.73 14.20 -19.91
N ASN A 104 -10.72 14.82 -20.50
CA ASN A 104 -10.13 16.09 -20.06
C ASN A 104 -9.60 16.04 -18.61
N VAL A 105 -9.19 14.86 -18.11
CA VAL A 105 -8.74 14.68 -16.71
C VAL A 105 -7.60 15.61 -16.36
N ARG A 106 -6.58 15.70 -17.22
CA ARG A 106 -5.41 16.56 -17.00
C ARG A 106 -5.80 18.03 -17.09
N SER A 107 -6.53 18.41 -18.14
CA SER A 107 -6.99 19.79 -18.35
C SER A 107 -7.84 20.30 -17.19
N LEU A 108 -8.81 19.50 -16.72
CA LEU A 108 -9.66 19.83 -15.58
C LEU A 108 -8.88 19.96 -14.28
N VAL A 109 -7.88 19.11 -14.03
CA VAL A 109 -7.04 19.20 -12.83
C VAL A 109 -6.15 20.45 -12.87
N GLN A 110 -5.62 20.82 -14.04
CA GLN A 110 -4.80 22.02 -14.20
C GLN A 110 -5.62 23.31 -14.03
N GLU A 111 -6.79 23.40 -14.67
CA GLU A 111 -7.73 24.53 -14.52
C GLU A 111 -8.23 24.65 -13.07
N SER A 112 -8.60 23.52 -12.47
CA SER A 112 -9.14 23.50 -11.11
C SER A 112 -8.09 23.66 -10.02
N GLY A 113 -6.80 23.41 -10.31
CA GLY A 113 -5.69 23.78 -9.45
C GLY A 113 -5.64 25.29 -9.17
N GLN A 114 -6.17 26.11 -10.09
CA GLN A 114 -6.35 27.56 -9.88
C GLN A 114 -7.60 27.92 -9.06
N LYS A 115 -8.58 27.00 -8.97
CA LYS A 115 -9.89 27.23 -8.31
C LYS A 115 -10.14 26.32 -7.09
N GLY A 116 -9.14 25.57 -6.63
CA GLY A 116 -9.16 24.79 -5.38
C GLY A 116 -10.11 23.59 -5.37
N ARG A 117 -10.09 22.72 -6.39
CA ARG A 117 -10.98 21.53 -6.41
C ARG A 117 -10.53 20.41 -5.47
N THR A 118 -11.53 19.76 -4.89
CA THR A 118 -11.48 18.60 -4.01
C THR A 118 -11.05 17.33 -4.75
N THR A 119 -10.43 16.39 -4.05
CA THR A 119 -9.99 15.10 -4.61
C THR A 119 -11.20 14.28 -5.09
N THR A 120 -11.14 13.73 -6.31
CA THR A 120 -12.26 12.96 -6.89
C THR A 120 -12.49 11.64 -6.13
N CYS A 121 -13.73 11.12 -6.13
CA CYS A 121 -14.05 9.86 -5.45
C CYS A 121 -13.12 8.70 -5.88
N SER A 122 -12.89 8.56 -7.19
CA SER A 122 -11.98 7.54 -7.73
C SER A 122 -10.55 7.65 -7.16
N LEU A 123 -10.03 8.87 -7.02
CA LEU A 123 -8.69 9.08 -6.45
C LEU A 123 -8.64 8.83 -4.94
N LYS A 124 -9.73 9.12 -4.21
CA LYS A 124 -9.84 8.80 -2.78
C LYS A 124 -9.80 7.29 -2.57
N ILE A 125 -10.57 6.54 -3.37
CA ILE A 125 -10.56 5.06 -3.36
C ILE A 125 -9.16 4.56 -3.74
N TYR A 126 -8.56 5.13 -4.79
CA TYR A 126 -7.22 4.74 -5.23
C TYR A 126 -6.19 4.94 -4.12
N TRP A 127 -6.22 6.09 -3.43
CA TRP A 127 -5.30 6.39 -2.35
C TRP A 127 -5.49 5.47 -1.15
N TRP A 128 -6.75 5.17 -0.80
CA TRP A 128 -7.06 4.22 0.26
C TRP A 128 -6.52 2.82 -0.06
N LEU A 129 -6.83 2.30 -1.25
CA LEU A 129 -6.33 1.00 -1.72
C LEU A 129 -4.80 0.96 -1.73
N TYR A 130 -4.16 2.02 -2.21
CA TYR A 130 -2.70 2.11 -2.23
C TYR A 130 -2.09 2.01 -0.83
N ASN A 131 -2.62 2.75 0.14
CA ASN A 131 -2.15 2.72 1.52
C ASN A 131 -2.33 1.32 2.14
N MET A 132 -3.46 0.66 1.85
CA MET A 132 -3.72 -0.73 2.27
C MET A 132 -2.69 -1.68 1.69
N SER A 133 -2.55 -1.69 0.37
CA SER A 133 -1.63 -2.56 -0.36
C SER A 133 -0.20 -2.41 0.13
N LEU A 134 0.27 -1.16 0.32
CA LEU A 134 1.63 -0.89 0.75
C LEU A 134 1.91 -1.49 2.13
N LEU A 135 1.04 -1.21 3.11
CA LEU A 135 1.27 -1.70 4.46
C LEU A 135 1.05 -3.21 4.56
N MET A 136 -0.01 -3.74 3.92
CA MET A 136 -0.27 -5.17 3.92
C MET A 136 0.87 -5.97 3.34
N ALA A 137 1.50 -5.50 2.26
CA ALA A 137 2.65 -6.19 1.68
C ALA A 137 3.78 -6.35 2.70
N LEU A 138 4.12 -5.28 3.44
CA LEU A 138 5.13 -5.34 4.51
C LEU A 138 4.72 -6.28 5.64
N ILE A 139 3.48 -6.18 6.10
CA ILE A 139 2.96 -7.02 7.20
C ILE A 139 2.98 -8.50 6.80
N ILE A 140 2.46 -8.85 5.62
CA ILE A 140 2.43 -10.22 5.10
C ILE A 140 3.84 -10.80 5.02
N SER A 141 4.78 -10.04 4.46
CA SER A 141 6.18 -10.49 4.35
C SER A 141 6.80 -10.76 5.71
N THR A 142 6.67 -9.82 6.65
CA THR A 142 7.24 -9.99 8.00
C THR A 142 6.60 -11.16 8.73
N VAL A 143 5.26 -11.26 8.72
CA VAL A 143 4.54 -12.35 9.37
C VAL A 143 4.95 -13.69 8.80
N TYR A 144 4.98 -13.80 7.46
CA TYR A 144 5.33 -15.05 6.81
C TYR A 144 6.76 -15.47 7.13
N TRP A 145 7.76 -14.63 6.86
CA TRP A 145 9.15 -15.04 7.00
C TRP A 145 9.61 -15.21 8.44
N VAL A 146 9.07 -14.42 9.38
CA VAL A 146 9.48 -14.47 10.79
C VAL A 146 8.69 -15.51 11.58
N PHE A 147 7.39 -15.66 11.31
CA PHE A 147 6.48 -16.41 12.18
C PHE A 147 5.89 -17.66 11.54
N LEU A 148 5.69 -17.71 10.22
CA LEU A 148 4.96 -18.81 9.57
C LEU A 148 5.85 -19.77 8.77
N ASN A 149 6.91 -19.27 8.11
CA ASN A 149 7.76 -20.07 7.25
C ASN A 149 8.40 -21.23 8.04
N GLY A 150 8.16 -22.46 7.61
CA GLY A 150 8.58 -23.68 8.31
C GLY A 150 7.79 -24.04 9.57
N ARG A 151 6.73 -23.28 9.93
CA ARG A 151 5.92 -23.46 11.15
C ARG A 151 4.41 -23.60 10.89
N MET A 152 4.00 -23.77 9.63
CA MET A 152 2.58 -23.86 9.24
C MET A 152 1.96 -25.25 9.45
N ASN A 153 2.69 -26.25 9.95
CA ASN A 153 2.25 -27.65 10.08
C ASN A 153 1.63 -28.22 8.79
N LYS A 154 2.12 -27.76 7.62
CA LYS A 154 1.62 -28.19 6.31
C LYS A 154 2.71 -28.10 5.24
N PRO A 155 2.65 -28.94 4.18
CA PRO A 155 3.66 -28.95 3.13
C PRO A 155 3.64 -27.68 2.27
N ALA A 156 4.81 -27.25 1.82
CA ALA A 156 4.95 -26.13 0.88
C ALA A 156 4.59 -26.58 -0.55
N ARG A 157 3.31 -26.43 -0.94
CA ARG A 157 2.81 -26.86 -2.26
C ARG A 157 3.33 -26.01 -3.43
N PHE A 158 3.50 -24.69 -3.23
CA PHE A 158 3.86 -23.74 -4.28
C PHE A 158 5.00 -22.80 -3.83
N PRO A 159 6.26 -23.28 -3.76
CA PRO A 159 7.37 -22.50 -3.21
C PRO A 159 7.63 -21.21 -3.98
N VAL A 160 7.56 -21.24 -5.32
CA VAL A 160 7.75 -20.05 -6.18
C VAL A 160 6.67 -19.01 -5.93
N ILE A 161 5.40 -19.43 -5.91
CA ILE A 161 4.28 -18.53 -5.61
C ILE A 161 4.42 -17.96 -4.20
N SER A 162 4.86 -18.77 -3.23
CA SER A 162 5.10 -18.30 -1.88
C SER A 162 6.15 -17.19 -1.81
N ILE A 163 7.28 -17.33 -2.52
CA ILE A 163 8.30 -16.27 -2.61
C ILE A 163 7.71 -15.02 -3.26
N ILE A 164 6.92 -15.17 -4.32
CA ILE A 164 6.31 -14.02 -5.01
C ILE A 164 5.34 -13.28 -4.07
N THR A 165 4.43 -14.01 -3.42
CA THR A 165 3.35 -13.41 -2.63
C THR A 165 3.74 -13.01 -1.21
N HIS A 166 4.90 -13.46 -0.70
CA HIS A 166 5.39 -13.12 0.65
C HIS A 166 6.75 -12.43 0.68
N ALA A 167 7.50 -12.33 -0.42
CA ALA A 167 8.73 -11.54 -0.46
C ALA A 167 8.63 -10.46 -1.53
N LEU A 168 8.39 -10.87 -2.78
CA LEU A 168 8.39 -9.93 -3.89
C LEU A 168 7.26 -8.91 -3.76
N ASN A 169 6.07 -9.28 -3.28
CA ASN A 169 4.98 -8.34 -3.01
C ASN A 169 5.45 -7.04 -2.30
N SER A 170 6.22 -7.17 -1.21
CA SER A 170 6.73 -6.07 -0.41
C SER A 170 7.85 -5.31 -1.11
N ALA A 171 8.76 -6.02 -1.78
CA ALA A 171 9.80 -5.37 -2.58
C ALA A 171 9.18 -4.51 -3.70
N CYS A 172 8.16 -5.06 -4.38
CA CYS A 172 7.42 -4.39 -5.44
C CYS A 172 6.69 -3.15 -4.92
N MET A 173 5.96 -3.26 -3.81
CA MET A 173 5.28 -2.12 -3.19
C MET A 173 6.25 -1.06 -2.67
N MET A 174 7.42 -1.44 -2.17
CA MET A 174 8.45 -0.49 -1.74
C MET A 174 9.09 0.25 -2.91
N ILE A 175 9.39 -0.45 -4.01
CA ILE A 175 9.87 0.18 -5.25
C ILE A 175 8.84 1.18 -5.76
N ASP A 176 7.57 0.77 -5.83
CA ASP A 176 6.49 1.66 -6.25
C ASP A 176 6.35 2.86 -5.30
N PHE A 177 6.39 2.63 -3.98
CA PHE A 177 6.38 3.69 -2.99
C PHE A 177 7.49 4.73 -3.20
N LEU A 178 8.69 4.31 -3.59
CA LEU A 178 9.79 5.24 -3.90
C LEU A 178 9.57 6.01 -5.20
N ILE A 179 8.85 5.43 -6.17
CA ILE A 179 8.61 6.01 -7.48
C ILE A 179 7.42 6.98 -7.48
N VAL A 180 6.34 6.68 -6.76
CA VAL A 180 5.11 7.47 -6.82
C VAL A 180 5.22 8.79 -6.04
N ALA A 181 4.51 9.82 -6.51
CA ALA A 181 4.45 11.12 -5.83
C ALA A 181 3.35 11.20 -4.75
N PHE A 182 2.75 10.07 -4.35
CA PHE A 182 1.56 10.07 -3.50
C PHE A 182 1.84 10.71 -2.14
N PRO A 183 0.92 11.54 -1.62
CA PRO A 183 1.00 12.00 -0.25
C PRO A 183 0.83 10.84 0.73
N LEU A 184 1.59 10.85 1.82
CA LEU A 184 1.41 9.93 2.95
C LEU A 184 1.08 10.74 4.20
N ARG A 185 -0.03 10.37 4.88
CA ARG A 185 -0.50 10.99 6.12
C ARG A 185 -0.36 10.02 7.27
N LEU A 186 0.14 10.47 8.42
CA LEU A 186 0.30 9.61 9.60
C LEU A 186 -1.04 9.00 10.05
N LEU A 187 -2.12 9.79 10.06
CA LEU A 187 -3.44 9.33 10.53
C LEU A 187 -4.10 8.27 9.64
N HIS A 188 -3.64 8.09 8.40
CA HIS A 188 -4.15 7.02 7.53
C HIS A 188 -3.81 5.62 8.04
N MET A 189 -2.92 5.46 9.04
CA MET A 189 -2.71 4.18 9.72
C MET A 189 -3.98 3.59 10.33
N VAL A 190 -4.97 4.42 10.70
CA VAL A 190 -6.23 3.93 11.27
C VAL A 190 -6.99 3.08 10.26
N GLN A 191 -6.86 3.38 8.97
CA GLN A 191 -7.52 2.64 7.91
C GLN A 191 -7.05 1.18 7.90
N THR A 192 -5.73 0.96 8.03
CA THR A 192 -5.15 -0.39 8.01
C THR A 192 -5.40 -1.14 9.32
N MET A 193 -5.48 -0.43 10.45
CA MET A 193 -5.96 -1.00 11.72
C MET A 193 -7.40 -1.53 11.60
N CYS A 194 -8.29 -0.80 10.93
CA CYS A 194 -9.66 -1.27 10.68
C CYS A 194 -9.68 -2.57 9.85
N LEU A 195 -8.82 -2.68 8.83
CA LEU A 195 -8.70 -3.90 8.03
C LEU A 195 -8.17 -5.09 8.86
N ALA A 196 -7.20 -4.85 9.74
CA ALA A 196 -6.70 -5.87 10.66
C ALA A 196 -7.80 -6.37 11.62
N ILE A 197 -8.63 -5.46 12.15
CA ILE A 197 -9.80 -5.82 12.96
C ILE A 197 -10.78 -6.67 12.15
N ALA A 198 -11.11 -6.24 10.92
CA ALA A 198 -12.05 -6.96 10.07
C ALA A 198 -11.58 -8.40 9.79
N PHE A 199 -10.29 -8.58 9.48
CA PHE A 199 -9.74 -9.92 9.26
C PHE A 199 -9.71 -10.77 10.53
N PHE A 200 -9.36 -10.17 11.68
CA PHE A 200 -9.36 -10.89 12.95
C PHE A 200 -10.77 -11.38 13.33
N LEU A 201 -11.78 -10.52 13.20
CA LEU A 201 -13.19 -10.88 13.35
C LEU A 201 -13.62 -11.97 12.37
N PHE A 202 -13.19 -11.87 11.11
CA PHE A 202 -13.42 -12.92 10.12
C PHE A 202 -12.85 -14.26 10.59
N THR A 203 -11.60 -14.31 11.07
CA THR A 203 -11.00 -15.57 11.54
C THR A 203 -11.71 -16.15 12.76
N LEU A 204 -12.23 -15.31 13.66
CA LEU A 204 -13.03 -15.74 14.80
C LEU A 204 -14.34 -16.37 14.33
N ILE A 205 -15.07 -15.67 13.45
CA ILE A 205 -16.34 -16.13 12.89
C ILE A 205 -16.13 -17.45 12.11
N TYR A 206 -15.05 -17.53 11.34
CA TYR A 206 -14.69 -18.73 10.59
C TYR A 206 -14.44 -19.92 11.52
N HIS A 207 -13.71 -19.70 12.61
CA HIS A 207 -13.45 -20.75 13.61
C HIS A 207 -14.71 -21.23 14.33
N ILE A 208 -15.57 -20.33 14.84
CA ILE A 208 -16.82 -20.74 15.51
C ILE A 208 -17.81 -21.43 14.56
N SER A 209 -17.65 -21.22 13.26
CA SER A 209 -18.42 -21.92 12.21
C SER A 209 -17.84 -23.30 11.85
N GLY A 210 -16.80 -23.75 12.55
CA GLY A 210 -16.13 -25.04 12.29
C GLY A 210 -15.17 -25.02 11.09
N GLY A 211 -14.73 -23.84 10.65
CA GLY A 211 -13.83 -23.70 9.50
C GLY A 211 -12.45 -24.32 9.73
N THR A 212 -11.90 -24.93 8.69
CA THR A 212 -10.57 -25.55 8.69
C THR A 212 -9.75 -25.10 7.49
N ASP A 213 -8.43 -25.25 7.55
CA ASP A 213 -7.62 -25.13 6.34
C ASP A 213 -7.80 -26.34 5.40
N GLU A 214 -7.10 -26.30 4.26
CA GLU A 214 -7.08 -27.37 3.24
C GLU A 214 -6.53 -28.73 3.74
N PHE A 215 -5.95 -28.78 4.95
CA PHE A 215 -5.40 -29.98 5.58
C PHE A 215 -6.21 -30.41 6.82
N GLY A 216 -7.34 -29.77 7.09
CA GLY A 216 -8.21 -30.08 8.25
C GLY A 216 -7.73 -29.46 9.56
N ASN A 217 -6.75 -28.56 9.55
CA ASN A 217 -6.34 -27.84 10.76
C ASN A 217 -7.43 -26.82 11.14
N PRO A 218 -7.83 -26.70 12.41
CA PRO A 218 -8.97 -25.88 12.82
C PRO A 218 -8.60 -24.39 13.03
N TYR A 219 -7.75 -23.86 12.15
CA TYR A 219 -7.28 -22.47 12.14
C TYR A 219 -6.92 -22.02 10.73
N VAL A 220 -6.96 -20.71 10.49
CA VAL A 220 -6.45 -20.10 9.24
C VAL A 220 -4.92 -20.08 9.23
N TYR A 221 -4.33 -19.66 10.35
CA TYR A 221 -2.89 -19.66 10.61
C TYR A 221 -2.65 -20.18 12.03
N PRO A 222 -1.56 -20.92 12.32
CA PRO A 222 -1.28 -21.40 13.68
C PRO A 222 -1.17 -20.29 14.75
N ILE A 223 -0.81 -19.07 14.31
CA ILE A 223 -0.74 -17.87 15.17
C ILE A 223 -2.13 -17.24 15.45
N LEU A 224 -3.16 -17.68 14.72
CA LEU A 224 -4.57 -17.32 14.87
C LEU A 224 -5.42 -18.57 15.19
N ASP A 225 -4.90 -19.44 16.07
CA ASP A 225 -5.60 -20.60 16.57
C ASP A 225 -6.48 -20.24 17.77
N TRP A 226 -7.78 -20.16 17.53
CA TRP A 226 -8.79 -19.71 18.48
C TRP A 226 -9.10 -20.72 19.61
N HIS A 227 -8.58 -21.95 19.54
CA HIS A 227 -8.53 -22.81 20.72
C HIS A 227 -7.60 -22.25 21.80
N ASN A 228 -6.63 -21.40 21.41
CA ASN A 228 -5.77 -20.65 22.30
C ASN A 228 -5.99 -19.13 22.11
N PRO A 229 -7.04 -18.54 22.71
CA PRO A 229 -7.39 -17.15 22.49
C PRO A 229 -6.29 -16.16 22.93
N ILE A 230 -5.45 -16.55 23.89
CA ILE A 230 -4.28 -15.75 24.31
C ILE A 230 -3.30 -15.59 23.14
N ARG A 231 -3.04 -16.67 22.39
CA ARG A 231 -2.18 -16.61 21.19
C ARG A 231 -2.76 -15.65 20.14
N CYS A 232 -4.05 -15.73 19.87
CA CYS A 232 -4.72 -14.81 18.94
C CYS A 232 -4.59 -13.35 19.40
N LEU A 233 -4.80 -13.08 20.70
CA LEU A 233 -4.66 -11.74 21.27
C LEU A 233 -3.22 -11.20 21.14
N VAL A 234 -2.22 -12.02 21.46
CA VAL A 234 -0.80 -11.64 21.29
C VAL A 234 -0.49 -11.32 19.83
N THR A 235 -0.96 -12.15 18.90
CA THR A 235 -0.83 -11.89 17.46
C THR A 235 -1.49 -10.57 17.07
N PHE A 236 -2.72 -10.32 17.53
CA PHE A 236 -3.46 -9.09 17.23
C PHE A 236 -2.71 -7.83 17.70
N VAL A 237 -2.25 -7.83 18.96
CA VAL A 237 -1.46 -6.73 19.52
C VAL A 237 -0.14 -6.56 18.75
N GLY A 238 0.54 -7.65 18.42
CA GLY A 238 1.76 -7.64 17.62
C GLY A 238 1.58 -7.01 16.24
N ILE A 239 0.50 -7.36 15.53
CA ILE A 239 0.16 -6.75 14.23
C ILE A 239 -0.12 -5.26 14.36
N PHE A 240 -0.85 -4.83 15.41
CA PHE A 240 -1.12 -3.42 15.66
C PHE A 240 0.16 -2.61 15.91
N LEU A 241 1.08 -3.13 16.74
CA LEU A 241 2.38 -2.51 16.97
C LEU A 241 3.21 -2.43 15.68
N MET A 242 3.16 -3.49 14.87
CA MET A 242 3.86 -3.54 13.59
C MET A 242 3.29 -2.53 12.58
N ILE A 243 1.97 -2.35 12.53
CA ILE A 243 1.30 -1.30 11.73
C ILE A 243 1.82 0.08 12.14
N ILE A 244 1.85 0.40 13.45
CA ILE A 244 2.34 1.69 13.94
C ILE A 244 3.81 1.91 13.56
N CYS A 245 4.64 0.87 13.75
CA CYS A 245 6.06 0.92 13.42
C CYS A 245 6.29 1.17 11.93
N PHE A 246 5.76 0.31 11.06
CA PHE A 246 5.94 0.46 9.61
C PHE A 246 5.35 1.75 9.08
N TRP A 247 4.17 2.17 9.55
CA TRP A 247 3.58 3.42 9.07
C TRP A 247 4.42 4.65 9.44
N THR A 248 5.00 4.65 10.64
CA THR A 248 5.94 5.70 11.08
C THR A 248 7.21 5.70 10.24
N LEU A 249 7.79 4.52 9.95
CA LEU A 249 8.97 4.37 9.09
C LEU A 249 8.68 4.83 7.65
N LEU A 250 7.55 4.41 7.09
CA LEU A 250 7.10 4.82 5.75
C LEU A 250 6.87 6.33 5.68
N PHE A 251 6.34 6.94 6.74
CA PHE A 251 6.21 8.39 6.81
C PHE A 251 7.58 9.10 6.83
N GLY A 252 8.54 8.60 7.62
CA GLY A 252 9.91 9.08 7.59
C GLY A 252 10.53 8.97 6.19
N ALA A 253 10.41 7.81 5.55
CA ALA A 253 10.89 7.56 4.19
C ALA A 253 10.19 8.45 3.16
N HIS A 254 8.89 8.74 3.35
CA HIS A 254 8.13 9.65 2.50
C HIS A 254 8.67 11.08 2.57
N LYS A 255 8.95 11.59 3.78
CA LYS A 255 9.59 12.91 3.94
C LYS A 255 10.98 12.93 3.33
N LEU A 256 11.76 11.85 3.51
CA LEU A 256 13.11 11.73 2.96
C LEU A 256 13.12 11.78 1.43
N LYS A 257 12.25 11.00 0.75
CA LYS A 257 12.17 11.04 -0.73
C LYS A 257 11.74 12.41 -1.25
N GLN A 258 10.90 13.14 -0.53
CA GLN A 258 10.53 14.52 -0.88
C GLN A 258 11.72 15.49 -0.75
N VAL A 259 12.53 15.35 0.29
CA VAL A 259 13.75 16.15 0.46
C VAL A 259 14.74 15.87 -0.67
N PHE A 260 14.99 14.60 -1.00
CA PHE A 260 15.86 14.23 -2.11
C PHE A 260 15.35 14.79 -3.44
N ASN A 261 14.05 14.63 -3.73
CA ASN A 261 13.47 15.16 -4.95
C ASN A 261 13.69 16.68 -5.11
N ARG A 262 13.51 17.45 -4.02
CA ARG A 262 13.76 18.89 -4.01
C ARG A 262 15.23 19.22 -4.23
N ALA A 263 16.14 18.52 -3.54
CA ALA A 263 17.57 18.72 -3.69
C ALA A 263 18.04 18.49 -5.14
N PHE A 264 17.61 17.40 -5.78
CA PHE A 264 17.93 17.13 -7.18
C PHE A 264 17.26 18.12 -8.15
N SER A 265 16.09 18.65 -7.82
CA SER A 265 15.43 19.67 -8.66
C SER A 265 16.17 21.01 -8.63
N ILE A 266 16.74 21.39 -7.48
CA ILE A 266 17.53 22.62 -7.30
C ILE A 266 18.90 22.50 -8.00
N VAL A 267 19.59 21.37 -7.84
CA VAL A 267 20.92 21.16 -8.45
C VAL A 267 20.88 21.18 -9.98
N TRP A 268 19.74 20.85 -10.59
CA TRP A 268 19.56 20.74 -12.03
C TRP A 268 18.71 21.85 -12.65
N THR A 269 18.47 22.97 -11.94
CA THR A 269 17.90 24.19 -12.53
C THR A 269 19.02 25.14 -12.94
N PRO A 270 19.25 25.42 -14.23
CA PRO A 270 20.38 26.22 -14.72
C PRO A 270 20.40 27.69 -14.26
N GLN A 271 19.35 28.17 -13.59
CA GLN A 271 19.19 29.57 -13.23
C GLN A 271 19.82 29.96 -11.88
N SER A 272 20.31 29.01 -11.08
CA SER A 272 20.89 29.30 -9.75
C SER A 272 22.43 29.35 -9.73
N VAL A 273 23.11 29.30 -10.88
CA VAL A 273 24.58 29.43 -10.96
C VAL A 273 25.02 30.82 -11.45
N GLY A 274 24.07 31.71 -11.77
CA GLY A 274 24.35 33.05 -12.31
C GLY A 274 24.26 34.22 -11.32
N LEU A 275 24.16 33.95 -10.01
CA LEU A 275 24.11 34.98 -8.97
C LEU A 275 24.90 34.53 -7.72
N ILE A 276 26.21 34.38 -7.89
CA ILE A 276 27.20 34.55 -6.81
C ILE A 276 28.21 35.57 -7.33
#